data_AF-R3X982-F1
#
_entry.id   AF-R3X982-F1
#
_cell.length_a   1.000
_cell.length_b   1.000
_cell.length_c   1.000
_cell.angle_alpha   90.00
_cell.angle_beta   90.00
_cell.angle_gamma   90.00
#
_symmetry.space_group_name_H-M   'P 1'
#
loop_
_entity.id
_entity.type
_entity.pdbx_description
1 polymer ?
#
loop_
_entity_poly.entity_id
_entity_poly.type
_entity_poly.pdbx_seq_one_letter_code
_entity_poly.pdbx_strand_id
1 'polypeptide(L)'
;MNWLEVAGCNAKLAASKEWNPTLKCILHMQKTLDINLVNIVAYELVESDSLITKDPESPKKMDLIYQWIQSDDWMEDEATVQKVQELATTII
;
A
#
# COMPACT_ATOMS: atom_id res chain seq x y z
N MET A 1 6.56 2.08 20.56
CA MET A 1 7.80 1.45 20.07
C MET A 1 8.93 1.79 21.03
N ASN A 2 9.53 0.80 21.69
CA ASN A 2 10.61 1.05 22.63
C ASN A 2 11.95 1.06 21.89
N TRP A 3 12.49 2.25 21.60
CA TRP A 3 13.76 2.39 20.90
C TRP A 3 14.95 1.81 21.67
N LEU A 4 14.85 1.64 23.00
CA LEU A 4 15.89 0.99 23.79
C LEU A 4 15.99 -0.50 23.47
N GLU A 5 14.85 -1.17 23.26
CA GLU A 5 14.80 -2.60 22.89
C GLU A 5 15.27 -2.82 21.45
N VAL A 6 15.04 -1.84 20.56
CA VAL A 6 15.30 -1.95 19.13
C VAL A 6 16.71 -1.46 18.76
N ALA A 7 17.11 -0.30 19.25
CA ALA A 7 18.36 0.39 18.89
C ALA A 7 19.41 0.41 20.01
N GLY A 8 19.08 -0.11 21.21
CA GLY A 8 20.01 -0.19 22.34
C GLY A 8 20.55 1.17 22.76
N CYS A 9 21.88 1.29 22.88
CA CYS A 9 22.54 2.55 23.25
C CYS A 9 22.26 3.70 22.27
N ASN A 10 21.84 3.40 21.04
CA ASN A 10 21.51 4.40 20.02
C ASN A 10 20.05 4.88 20.09
N ALA A 11 19.26 4.43 21.06
CA ALA A 11 17.83 4.75 21.19
C ALA A 11 17.52 6.25 21.13
N LYS A 12 18.37 7.09 21.76
CA LYS A 12 18.19 8.54 21.74
C LYS A 12 18.37 9.13 20.33
N LEU A 13 19.41 8.69 19.62
CA LEU A 13 19.69 9.12 18.25
C LEU A 13 18.64 8.59 17.26
N ALA A 14 18.15 7.36 17.49
CA ALA A 14 17.07 6.78 16.71
C ALA A 14 15.77 7.58 16.91
N ALA A 15 15.46 7.95 18.15
CA ALA A 15 14.28 8.77 18.47
C ALA A 15 14.38 10.20 17.91
N SER A 16 15.60 10.77 17.82
CA SER A 16 15.83 12.10 17.21
C SER A 16 15.94 12.07 15.68
N LYS A 17 15.89 10.89 15.03
CA LYS A 17 16.09 10.69 13.57
C LYS A 17 17.46 11.12 13.05
N GLU A 18 18.45 11.23 13.92
CA GLU A 18 19.83 11.62 13.57
C GLU A 18 20.77 10.41 13.49
N TRP A 19 20.26 9.21 13.80
CA TRP A 19 21.06 8.01 13.74
C TRP A 19 21.30 7.55 12.30
N ASN A 20 22.57 7.32 11.95
CA ASN A 20 22.98 6.64 10.72
C ASN A 20 23.39 5.18 11.03
N PRO A 21 22.44 4.22 11.07
CA PRO A 21 22.72 2.85 11.45
C PRO A 21 23.52 2.12 10.36
N THR A 22 24.42 1.24 10.79
CA THR A 22 25.06 0.29 9.86
C THR A 22 24.04 -0.72 9.33
N LEU A 23 24.32 -1.32 8.18
CA LEU A 23 23.47 -2.39 7.60
C LEU A 23 23.24 -3.55 8.58
N LYS A 24 24.25 -3.91 9.38
CA LYS A 24 24.14 -4.95 10.42
C LYS A 24 23.12 -4.57 11.50
N CYS A 25 23.06 -3.29 11.90
CA CYS A 25 22.06 -2.80 12.84
C CYS A 25 20.66 -2.83 12.23
N ILE A 26 20.51 -2.46 10.96
CA ILE A 26 19.22 -2.52 10.25
C ILE A 26 18.69 -3.96 10.23
N LEU A 27 19.51 -4.93 9.82
CA LEU A 27 19.14 -6.35 9.80
C LEU A 27 18.76 -6.89 11.20
N HIS A 28 19.44 -6.43 12.24
CA HIS A 28 19.12 -6.81 13.61
C HIS A 28 17.76 -6.25 14.06
N MET A 29 17.52 -4.96 13.81
CA MET A 29 16.24 -4.30 14.13
C MET A 29 15.08 -4.98 13.41
N GLN A 30 15.27 -5.33 12.14
CA GLN A 30 14.29 -6.08 11.36
C GLN A 30 13.92 -7.42 12.01
N LYS A 31 14.91 -8.18 12.47
CA LYS A 31 14.66 -9.44 13.18
C LYS A 31 13.93 -9.21 14.50
N THR A 32 14.30 -8.19 15.26
CA THR A 32 13.67 -7.83 16.54
C THR A 32 12.21 -7.39 16.36
N LEU A 33 11.92 -6.70 15.27
CA LEU A 33 10.59 -6.19 14.94
C LEU A 33 9.74 -7.17 14.11
N ASP A 34 10.29 -8.32 13.75
CA ASP A 34 9.69 -9.27 12.80
C ASP A 34 9.30 -8.63 11.44
N ILE A 35 10.08 -7.63 11.01
CA ILE A 35 9.89 -6.92 9.74
C ILE A 35 10.87 -7.46 8.71
N ASN A 36 10.36 -8.15 7.69
CA ASN A 36 11.17 -8.63 6.59
C ASN A 36 11.15 -7.60 5.43
N LEU A 37 12.17 -6.74 5.32
CA LEU A 37 12.28 -5.77 4.20
C LEU A 37 12.33 -6.46 2.84
N VAL A 38 12.80 -7.72 2.78
CA VAL A 38 12.72 -8.53 1.56
C VAL A 38 11.26 -8.74 1.14
N ASN A 39 10.33 -8.89 2.10
CA ASN A 39 8.91 -8.97 1.79
C ASN A 39 8.34 -7.62 1.34
N ILE A 40 8.88 -6.49 1.83
CA ILE A 40 8.45 -5.16 1.37
C ILE A 40 8.89 -4.94 -0.08
N VAL A 41 10.13 -5.26 -0.43
CA VAL A 41 10.61 -5.18 -1.82
C VAL A 41 9.86 -6.18 -2.71
N ALA A 42 9.60 -7.40 -2.22
CA ALA A 42 8.79 -8.37 -2.97
C ALA A 42 7.34 -7.89 -3.14
N TYR A 43 6.75 -7.22 -2.15
CA TYR A 43 5.41 -6.64 -2.24
C TYR A 43 5.37 -5.49 -3.24
N GLU A 44 6.34 -4.57 -3.20
CA GLU A 44 6.48 -3.48 -4.18
C GLU A 44 6.72 -4.00 -5.60
N LEU A 45 7.47 -5.09 -5.76
CA LEU A 45 7.69 -5.74 -7.05
C LEU A 45 6.44 -6.49 -7.54
N VAL A 46 5.69 -7.14 -6.66
CA VAL A 46 4.41 -7.79 -7.00
C VAL A 46 3.35 -6.75 -7.37
N GLU A 47 3.28 -5.62 -6.67
CA GLU A 47 2.42 -4.50 -7.07
C GLU A 47 2.86 -3.90 -8.41
N SER A 48 4.17 -3.83 -8.67
CA SER A 48 4.71 -3.35 -9.95
C SER A 48 4.43 -4.32 -11.11
N ASP A 49 4.51 -5.63 -10.89
CA ASP A 49 4.14 -6.65 -11.89
C ASP A 49 2.63 -6.70 -12.12
N SER A 50 1.81 -6.36 -11.12
CA SER A 50 0.35 -6.24 -11.25
C SER A 50 -0.09 -5.06 -12.15
N LEU A 51 0.83 -4.17 -12.55
CA LEU A 51 0.55 -3.11 -13.52
C LEU A 51 0.51 -3.61 -14.97
N ILE A 52 0.98 -4.84 -15.25
CA ILE A 52 1.13 -5.35 -16.62
C ILE A 52 -0.12 -6.08 -17.12
N THR A 53 -1.10 -6.39 -16.25
CA THR A 53 -2.35 -7.09 -16.62
C THR A 53 -3.61 -6.26 -16.44
N LYS A 54 -3.51 -4.94 -16.24
CA LYS A 54 -4.71 -4.09 -16.21
C LYS A 54 -5.25 -3.96 -17.62
N ASP A 55 -6.53 -4.30 -17.81
CA ASP A 55 -7.27 -4.07 -19.05
C ASP A 55 -6.90 -2.68 -19.61
N PRO A 56 -6.46 -2.54 -20.88
CA PRO A 56 -6.10 -1.24 -21.47
C PRO A 56 -7.23 -0.20 -21.39
N GLU A 57 -8.48 -0.61 -21.16
CA GLU A 57 -9.61 0.27 -20.92
C GLU A 57 -9.86 0.61 -19.44
N SER A 58 -9.11 0.01 -18.51
CA SER A 58 -9.19 0.25 -17.05
C SER A 58 -9.21 1.74 -16.66
N PRO A 59 -8.36 2.61 -17.24
CA PRO A 59 -8.41 4.04 -16.93
C PRO A 59 -9.77 4.66 -17.28
N LYS A 60 -10.33 4.33 -18.45
CA LYS A 60 -11.64 4.85 -18.90
C LYS A 60 -12.78 4.31 -18.05
N LYS A 61 -12.71 3.04 -17.66
CA LYS A 61 -13.72 2.41 -16.80
C LYS A 61 -13.71 3.01 -15.40
N MET A 62 -12.53 3.34 -14.86
CA MET A 62 -12.43 4.05 -13.58
C MET A 62 -12.93 5.49 -13.63
N ASP A 63 -12.71 6.21 -14.73
CA ASP A 63 -13.29 7.54 -14.90
C ASP A 63 -14.83 7.50 -14.91
N LEU A 64 -15.43 6.47 -15.54
CA LEU A 64 -16.89 6.27 -15.53
C LEU A 64 -17.43 5.96 -14.14
N ILE A 65 -16.75 5.07 -13.40
CA ILE A 65 -17.10 4.78 -12.00
C ILE A 65 -17.01 6.06 -11.16
N TYR A 66 -15.94 6.84 -11.33
CA TYR A 66 -15.74 8.09 -10.61
C TYR A 66 -16.87 9.10 -10.89
N GLN A 67 -17.32 9.22 -12.14
CA GLN A 67 -18.45 10.07 -12.48
C GLN A 67 -19.77 9.60 -11.86
N TRP A 68 -20.00 8.28 -11.79
CA TRP A 68 -21.21 7.73 -11.19
C TRP A 68 -21.24 7.91 -9.68
N ILE A 69 -20.13 7.72 -8.97
CA ILE A 69 -20.07 7.87 -7.51
C ILE A 69 -20.08 9.32 -7.01
N GLN A 70 -19.85 10.30 -7.90
CA GLN A 70 -19.95 11.72 -7.59
C GLN A 70 -21.39 12.25 -7.67
N SER A 71 -22.34 11.45 -8.15
CA SER A 71 -23.76 11.79 -8.08
C SER A 71 -24.25 11.66 -6.64
N ASP A 72 -24.94 12.69 -6.12
CA ASP A 72 -25.37 12.76 -4.70
C ASP A 72 -26.20 11.54 -4.25
N ASP A 73 -26.92 10.90 -5.18
CA ASP A 73 -27.85 9.78 -4.91
C ASP A 73 -27.37 8.42 -5.47
N TRP A 74 -26.10 8.26 -5.83
CA TRP A 74 -25.65 7.06 -6.54
C TRP A 74 -25.84 5.73 -5.78
N MET A 75 -25.86 5.79 -4.44
CA MET A 75 -26.14 4.64 -3.57
C MET A 75 -27.63 4.38 -3.36
N GLU A 76 -28.50 5.30 -3.80
CA GLU A 76 -29.95 5.15 -3.71
C GLU A 76 -30.54 4.44 -4.93
N ASP A 77 -29.83 4.47 -6.06
CA ASP A 77 -30.19 3.75 -7.27
C ASP A 77 -29.47 2.39 -7.35
N GLU A 78 -30.19 1.34 -6.98
CA GLU A 78 -29.73 -0.06 -7.04
C GLU A 78 -29.19 -0.45 -8.42
N ALA A 79 -29.76 0.10 -9.51
CA ALA A 79 -29.29 -0.17 -10.86
C ALA A 79 -27.93 0.51 -11.17
N THR A 80 -27.67 1.67 -10.57
CA THR A 80 -26.39 2.37 -10.69
C THR A 80 -25.32 1.67 -9.85
N VAL A 81 -25.66 1.24 -8.64
CA VAL A 81 -24.76 0.45 -7.77
C VAL A 81 -24.34 -0.86 -8.47
N GLN A 82 -25.29 -1.57 -9.07
CA GLN A 82 -25.02 -2.81 -9.78
C GLN A 82 -24.07 -2.59 -10.97
N LYS A 83 -24.29 -1.54 -11.78
CA LYS A 83 -23.40 -1.19 -12.91
C LYS A 83 -22.00 -0.81 -12.47
N VAL A 84 -21.86 -0.07 -11.38
CA VAL A 84 -20.55 0.27 -10.79
C VAL A 84 -19.81 -1.00 -10.36
N GLN A 85 -20.51 -1.92 -9.70
CA GLN A 85 -19.93 -3.18 -9.23
C GLN A 85 -19.50 -4.07 -10.40
N GLU A 86 -20.37 -4.27 -11.39
CA GLU A 86 -20.07 -5.04 -12.59
C GLU A 86 -18.86 -4.46 -13.33
N LEU A 87 -18.81 -3.14 -13.52
CA LEU A 87 -17.68 -2.50 -14.19
C LEU A 87 -16.38 -2.63 -13.40
N ALA A 88 -16.42 -2.46 -12.07
CA ALA A 88 -15.28 -2.60 -11.19
C ALA A 88 -14.69 -4.04 -11.22
N THR A 89 -15.52 -5.06 -11.36
CA THR A 89 -15.03 -6.46 -11.47
C THR A 89 -14.26 -6.75 -12.75
N THR A 90 -14.41 -5.93 -13.80
CA THR A 90 -13.69 -6.09 -15.08
C THR A 90 -12.33 -5.39 -15.12
N ILE A 91 -11.96 -4.69 -14.04
CA ILE A 91 -10.71 -3.90 -13.93
C ILE A 91 -9.60 -4.71 -13.21
N ILE A 92 -9.95 -5.87 -12.63
CA ILE A 92 -9.05 -6.78 -11.89
C ILE A 92 -8.45 -7.83 -12.83
#